data_AF-A0A382G3J7-F1
#
_entry.id   AF-A0A382G3J7-F1
#
_cell.length_a   1.000
_cell.length_b   1.000
_cell.length_c   1.000
_cell.angle_alpha   90.00
_cell.angle_beta   90.00
_cell.angle_gamma   90.00
#
_symmetry.space_group_name_H-M   'P 1'
#
loop_
_entity.id
_entity.type
_entity.pdbx_description
1 polymer ?
#
loop_
_entity_poly.entity_id
_entity_poly.type
_entity_poly.pdbx_seq_one_letter_code
_entity_poly.pdbx_strand_id
1 'polypeptide(L)'
;MLRLIFYPFNVLIGALEGVGRYVELMFSMFRSFFSWHRYFSLMIDQMYHIGVLSIPIVVLTSLFSGMVTSVQAAYQFESGFVPNWFVGSIVGESVLMELAPMMTALVM
;
A
#
# COMPACT_ATOMS: atom_id res chain seq x y z
N MET A 1 24.80 -33.33 -11.09
CA MET A 1 23.56 -33.33 -11.91
C MET A 1 22.28 -33.40 -11.06
N LEU A 2 22.15 -34.34 -10.10
CA LEU A 2 20.95 -34.48 -9.24
C LEU A 2 20.57 -33.24 -8.39
N ARG A 3 21.54 -32.44 -7.92
CA ARG A 3 21.26 -31.20 -7.15
C ARG A 3 20.52 -30.12 -7.95
N LEU A 4 20.65 -30.10 -9.27
CA LEU A 4 19.99 -29.11 -10.13
C LEU A 4 18.50 -29.43 -10.31
N ILE A 5 18.14 -30.72 -10.27
CA ILE A 5 16.76 -31.21 -10.41
C ILE A 5 15.95 -30.98 -9.12
N PHE A 6 16.55 -31.15 -7.95
CA PHE A 6 15.87 -30.96 -6.66
C PHE A 6 15.92 -29.52 -6.13
N TYR A 7 16.64 -28.61 -6.79
CA TYR A 7 16.73 -27.19 -6.44
C TYR A 7 15.35 -26.49 -6.30
N PRO A 8 14.42 -26.58 -7.28
CA PRO A 8 13.11 -25.93 -7.14
C PRO A 8 12.29 -26.49 -5.97
N PHE A 9 12.47 -27.76 -5.64
CA PHE A 9 11.77 -28.42 -4.54
C PHE A 9 12.25 -27.90 -3.18
N ASN A 10 13.56 -27.71 -3.01
CA ASN A 10 14.12 -27.14 -1.79
C ASN A 10 13.77 -25.66 -1.61
N VAL A 11 13.67 -24.90 -2.71
CA VAL A 11 13.20 -23.50 -2.67
C VAL A 11 11.73 -23.44 -2.23
N LEU A 12 10.89 -24.35 -2.73
CA LEU A 12 9.49 -24.44 -2.33
C LEU A 12 9.34 -24.76 -0.83
N ILE A 13 10.09 -25.76 -0.35
CA ILE A 13 10.07 -26.13 1.08
C ILE A 13 10.57 -24.96 1.94
N GLY A 14 11.64 -24.29 1.54
CA GLY A 14 12.16 -23.12 2.27
C GLY A 14 11.17 -21.94 2.29
N ALA A 15 10.42 -21.72 1.21
CA ALA A 15 9.37 -20.71 1.17
C ALA A 15 8.21 -21.06 2.12
N LEU A 16 7.76 -22.32 2.13
CA LEU A 16 6.73 -22.80 3.05
C LEU A 16 7.17 -22.70 4.52
N GLU A 17 8.43 -23.03 4.81
CA GLU A 17 9.01 -22.88 6.15
C GLU A 17 9.10 -21.41 6.57
N GLY A 18 9.43 -20.51 5.64
CA GLY A 18 9.40 -19.06 5.86
C GLY A 18 8.01 -18.55 6.23
N VAL A 19 6.98 -18.99 5.50
CA VAL A 19 5.59 -18.66 5.82
C VAL A 19 5.18 -19.24 7.18
N GLY A 20 5.59 -20.48 7.49
CA GLY A 20 5.33 -21.10 8.79
C GLY A 20 5.89 -20.28 9.96
N ARG A 21 7.16 -19.86 9.87
CA ARG A 21 7.78 -18.98 10.89
C ARG A 21 7.08 -17.64 11.03
N TYR A 22 6.63 -17.05 9.93
CA TYR A 22 5.88 -15.79 9.97
C TYR A 22 4.54 -15.97 10.70
N VAL A 23 3.82 -17.06 10.43
CA VAL A 23 2.57 -17.39 11.12
C VAL A 23 2.80 -17.60 12.62
N GLU A 24 3.85 -18.32 13.01
CA GLU A 24 4.23 -18.49 14.42
C GLU A 24 4.53 -17.15 15.12
N LEU A 25 5.24 -16.24 14.43
CA LEU A 25 5.51 -14.90 14.94
C LEU A 25 4.21 -14.11 15.16
N MET A 26 3.30 -14.14 14.17
CA MET A 26 1.99 -13.48 14.28
C MET A 26 1.17 -14.01 15.47
N PHE A 27 1.06 -15.33 15.62
CA PHE A 27 0.37 -15.93 16.77
C PHE A 27 1.01 -15.54 18.11
N SER A 28 2.35 -15.48 18.16
CA SER A 28 3.08 -15.05 19.35
C SER A 28 2.82 -13.58 19.70
N MET A 29 2.69 -12.70 18.70
CA MET A 29 2.33 -11.30 18.91
C MET A 29 0.92 -11.14 19.50
N PHE A 30 -0.07 -11.88 19.00
CA PHE A 30 -1.44 -11.83 19.55
C PHE A 30 -1.52 -12.27 21.02
N ARG A 31 -0.66 -13.21 21.46
CA ARG A 31 -0.59 -13.62 22.86
C ARG A 31 -0.13 -12.50 23.81
N SER A 32 0.62 -11.51 23.31
CA SER A 32 1.12 -10.38 24.10
C SER A 32 0.07 -9.28 24.37
N PHE A 33 -1.11 -9.37 23.73
CA PHE A 33 -2.16 -8.35 23.80
C PHE A 33 -2.61 -7.99 25.22
N PHE A 34 -2.59 -8.94 26.17
CA PHE A 34 -2.98 -8.72 27.57
C PHE A 34 -2.11 -7.69 28.31
N SER A 35 -0.97 -7.29 27.73
CA SER A 35 -0.04 -6.31 28.29
C SER A 35 0.04 -4.98 27.54
N TRP A 36 -0.98 -4.65 26.75
CA TRP A 36 -1.09 -3.44 25.91
C TRP A 36 -0.66 -2.14 26.62
N HIS A 37 -1.04 -1.95 27.88
CA HIS A 37 -0.71 -0.73 28.66
C HIS A 37 0.79 -0.44 28.73
N ARG A 38 1.65 -1.47 28.69
CA ARG A 38 3.11 -1.30 28.68
C ARG A 38 3.67 -0.86 27.33
N TYR A 39 2.95 -1.14 26.25
CA TYR A 39 3.36 -0.83 24.87
C TYR A 39 2.77 0.46 24.33
N PHE A 40 1.87 1.12 25.06
CA PHE A 40 1.19 2.32 24.58
C PHE A 40 2.16 3.47 24.23
N SER A 41 3.18 3.70 25.06
CA SER A 41 4.22 4.69 24.77
C SER A 41 4.97 4.36 23.47
N LEU A 42 5.36 3.09 23.32
CA LEU A 42 6.05 2.60 22.12
C LEU A 42 5.16 2.70 20.88
N MET A 43 3.85 2.47 21.01
CA MET A 43 2.89 2.60 19.92
C MET A 43 2.84 4.04 19.41
N ILE A 44 2.80 5.04 20.31
CA ILE A 44 2.81 6.46 19.91
C ILE A 44 4.10 6.81 19.15
N ASP A 45 5.25 6.36 19.65
CA ASP A 45 6.53 6.59 18.98
C ASP A 45 6.53 5.96 17.56
N GLN A 46 6.03 4.73 17.42
CA GLN A 46 5.93 4.07 16.11
C GLN A 46 4.91 4.74 15.18
N MET A 47 3.79 5.26 15.71
CA MET A 47 2.82 6.04 14.92
C MET A 47 3.44 7.35 14.41
N TYR A 48 4.30 7.99 15.19
CA TYR A 48 5.04 9.16 14.73
C TYR A 48 6.04 8.79 13.62
N HIS A 49 6.84 7.75 13.84
CA HIS A 49 7.87 7.33 12.89
C HIS A 49 7.31 6.81 11.57
N ILE A 50 6.25 6.01 11.58
CA ILE A 50 5.67 5.40 10.37
C ILE A 50 4.61 6.31 9.75
N GLY A 51 3.77 6.94 10.58
CA GLY A 51 2.67 7.78 10.12
C GLY A 51 3.12 9.19 9.76
N VAL A 52 3.59 9.94 10.76
CA VAL A 52 3.82 11.39 10.62
C VAL A 52 4.99 11.70 9.68
N LEU A 53 6.10 10.95 9.79
CA LEU A 53 7.24 11.17 8.91
C LEU A 53 6.94 10.86 7.43
N SER A 54 5.92 10.05 7.15
CA SER A 54 5.50 9.67 5.79
C SER A 54 4.57 10.69 5.13
N ILE A 55 3.91 11.57 5.91
CA ILE A 55 2.95 12.56 5.39
C ILE A 55 3.50 13.41 4.23
N PRO A 56 4.72 13.98 4.31
CA PRO A 56 5.24 14.84 3.23
C PRO A 56 5.34 14.10 1.89
N ILE A 57 5.74 12.83 1.91
CA ILE A 57 5.91 12.01 0.70
C ILE A 57 4.54 11.64 0.13
N VAL A 58 3.59 11.24 0.98
CA VAL A 58 2.22 10.91 0.55
C VAL A 58 1.53 12.13 -0.07
N VAL A 59 1.65 13.31 0.54
CA VAL A 59 1.08 14.54 -0.02
C VAL A 59 1.70 14.89 -1.36
N LEU A 60 3.03 14.83 -1.48
CA LEU A 60 3.72 15.16 -2.71
C LEU A 60 3.33 14.20 -3.86
N THR A 61 3.37 12.90 -3.59
CA THR A 61 3.08 11.86 -4.59
C THR A 61 1.62 11.85 -5.03
N SER A 62 0.68 11.99 -4.10
CA SER A 62 -0.76 12.05 -4.41
C SER A 62 -1.14 13.31 -5.19
N LEU A 63 -0.52 14.45 -4.88
CA LEU A 63 -0.74 15.71 -5.59
C LEU A 63 -0.27 15.62 -7.05
N PHE A 64 0.92 15.09 -7.32
CA PHE A 64 1.38 14.88 -8.70
C PHE A 64 0.55 13.83 -9.43
N SER A 65 0.19 12.72 -8.78
CA SER A 65 -0.67 11.68 -9.36
C SER A 65 -2.04 12.23 -9.76
N GLY A 66 -2.67 13.04 -8.90
CA GLY A 66 -3.93 13.73 -9.19
C GLY A 66 -3.83 14.71 -10.37
N MET A 67 -2.74 15.49 -10.45
CA MET A 67 -2.48 16.38 -11.60
C MET A 67 -2.36 15.61 -12.91
N VAL A 68 -1.56 14.54 -12.94
CA VAL A 68 -1.37 13.71 -14.14
C VAL A 68 -2.70 13.09 -14.58
N THR A 69 -3.47 12.55 -13.62
CA THR A 69 -4.78 11.96 -13.90
C THR A 69 -5.77 12.99 -14.46
N SER A 70 -5.74 14.22 -13.95
CA SER A 70 -6.63 15.30 -14.42
C SER A 70 -6.34 15.70 -15.86
N VAL A 71 -5.05 15.86 -16.20
CA VAL A 71 -4.62 16.16 -17.58
C VAL A 71 -4.95 15.01 -18.51
N GLN A 72 -4.71 13.77 -18.07
CA GLN A 72 -5.02 12.58 -18.86
C GLN A 72 -6.52 12.45 -19.13
N ALA A 73 -7.36 12.71 -18.12
CA ALA A 73 -8.81 12.72 -18.30
C ALA A 73 -9.22 13.78 -19.34
N ALA A 74 -8.73 15.02 -19.21
CA ALA A 74 -9.06 16.09 -20.16
C ALA A 74 -8.78 15.70 -21.63
N TYR A 75 -7.64 15.09 -21.92
CA TYR A 75 -7.31 14.62 -23.28
C TYR A 75 -8.24 13.52 -23.80
N GLN A 76 -8.71 12.62 -22.92
CA GLN A 76 -9.67 11.57 -23.31
C GLN A 76 -11.05 12.15 -23.63
N PHE A 77 -11.42 13.25 -23.00
CA PHE A 77 -12.71 13.92 -23.23
C PHE A 77 -12.70 14.84 -24.46
N GLU A 78 -11.57 15.46 -24.82
CA GLU A 78 -11.48 16.27 -26.05
C GLU A 78 -11.74 15.46 -27.34
N SER A 79 -11.45 14.17 -27.33
CA SER A 79 -11.68 13.27 -28.48
C SER A 79 -13.00 12.51 -28.41
N GLY A 80 -13.77 12.65 -27.32
CA GLY A 80 -14.98 11.90 -27.04
C GLY A 80 -16.28 12.69 -27.19
N PHE A 81 -17.42 12.00 -27.11
CA PHE A 81 -18.77 12.59 -27.13
C PHE A 81 -19.16 13.32 -25.83
N VAL A 82 -18.30 13.30 -24.80
CA VAL A 82 -18.62 13.78 -23.46
C VAL A 82 -18.00 15.17 -23.24
N PRO A 83 -18.79 16.16 -22.77
CA PRO A 83 -18.29 17.53 -22.57
C PRO A 83 -17.17 17.66 -21.53
N ASN A 84 -16.21 18.55 -21.78
CA ASN A 84 -15.06 18.81 -20.89
C ASN A 84 -15.42 19.27 -19.47
N TRP A 85 -16.63 19.78 -19.22
CA TRP A 85 -17.06 20.16 -17.86
C TRP A 85 -17.32 18.95 -16.96
N PHE A 86 -17.45 17.74 -17.52
CA PHE A 86 -17.66 16.49 -16.76
C PHE A 86 -16.36 15.89 -16.20
N VAL A 87 -15.19 16.37 -16.67
CA VAL A 87 -13.86 15.88 -16.29
C VAL A 87 -13.66 15.90 -14.77
N GLY A 88 -14.02 17.00 -14.11
CA GLY A 88 -13.83 17.16 -12.67
C GLY A 88 -14.61 16.14 -11.84
N SER A 89 -15.82 15.76 -12.29
CA SER A 89 -16.65 14.77 -11.59
C SER A 89 -16.01 13.38 -11.65
N ILE A 90 -15.55 12.98 -12.84
CA ILE A 90 -14.95 11.66 -13.06
C ILE A 90 -13.61 11.53 -12.35
N VAL A 91 -12.78 12.58 -12.42
CA VAL A 91 -11.48 12.59 -11.72
C VAL A 91 -11.70 12.53 -10.21
N GLY A 92 -12.64 13.31 -9.67
CA GLY A 92 -12.96 13.28 -8.24
C GLY A 92 -13.42 11.89 -7.76
N GLU A 93 -14.30 11.24 -8.51
CA GLU A 93 -14.81 9.90 -8.20
C GLU A 93 -13.69 8.86 -8.26
N SER A 94 -12.87 8.89 -9.32
CA SER A 94 -11.73 7.97 -9.51
C SER A 94 -10.66 8.12 -8.42
N VAL A 95 -10.39 9.37 -8.02
CA VAL A 95 -9.42 9.67 -6.96
C VAL A 95 -9.91 9.14 -5.61
N LEU A 96 -11.18 9.36 -5.26
CA LEU A 96 -11.71 8.95 -3.96
C LEU A 96 -11.88 7.43 -3.85
N MET A 97 -12.35 6.75 -4.90
CA MET A 97 -12.63 5.32 -4.83
C MET A 97 -11.40 4.43 -5.02
N GLU A 98 -10.47 4.80 -5.90
CA GLU A 98 -9.38 3.91 -6.32
C GLU A 98 -8.01 4.47 -5.95
N LEU A 99 -7.71 5.67 -6.42
CA LEU A 99 -6.36 6.22 -6.39
C LEU A 99 -5.91 6.60 -4.97
N ALA A 100 -6.79 7.14 -4.12
CA ALA A 100 -6.45 7.52 -2.74
C ALA A 100 -5.97 6.34 -1.89
N PRO A 101 -6.71 5.21 -1.77
CA PRO A 101 -6.24 4.05 -1.01
C PRO A 101 -5.01 3.39 -1.66
N MET A 102 -4.95 3.32 -2.99
CA MET A 102 -3.85 2.66 -3.70
C MET A 102 -2.53 3.44 -3.53
N MET A 103 -2.55 4.76 -3.71
CA MET A 103 -1.36 5.60 -3.52
C MET A 103 -0.88 5.58 -2.07
N THR A 104 -1.79 5.60 -1.11
CA THR A 104 -1.43 5.54 0.31
C THR A 104 -0.78 4.20 0.65
N ALA A 105 -1.32 3.08 0.17
CA ALA A 105 -0.80 1.74 0.47
C ALA A 105 0.52 1.39 -0.25
N LEU A 106 0.83 2.05 -1.38
CA LEU A 106 2.07 1.81 -2.11
C LEU A 106 3.22 2.67 -1.59
N VAL A 107 2.92 3.89 -1.16
CA VAL A 107 3.92 4.88 -0.72
C VAL A 107 4.26 4.73 0.77
N MET A 108 3.29 4.34 1.60
CA MET A 108 3.47 4.10 3.03
C MET A 108 3.87 2.64 3.30
#